data_AF-A0A7C4MYB3-F1
#
_entry.id   AF-A0A7C4MYB3-F1
#
_cell.length_a   1.000
_cell.length_b   1.000
_cell.length_c   1.000
_cell.angle_alpha   90.00
_cell.angle_beta   90.00
_cell.angle_gamma   90.00
#
_symmetry.space_group_name_H-M   'P 1'
#
loop_
_entity.id
_entity.type
_entity.pdbx_description
1 polymer ?
#
loop_
_entity_poly.entity_id
_entity_poly.type
_entity_poly.pdbx_seq_one_letter_code
_entity_poly.pdbx_strand_id
1 'polypeptide(L)'
;MVSVITFWEISLKYALGKLEIIGLNPEDLPVAAHKTGIDIIQVEPGEAASFHRLPRLGHKDPFDRLIIWQAIQRKLTLLSADHRFQEYKEHGLSVLW
;
A
#
# COMPACT_ATOMS: atom_id res chain seq x y z
N MET A 1 2.80 -2.67 -10.83
CA MET A 1 3.21 -3.41 -9.62
C MET A 1 2.30 -3.05 -8.45
N VAL A 2 2.11 -3.95 -7.49
CA VAL A 2 1.27 -3.77 -6.29
C VAL A 2 2.03 -4.27 -5.07
N SER A 3 1.95 -3.55 -3.95
CA SER A 3 2.56 -3.97 -2.69
C SER A 3 1.82 -5.15 -2.07
N VAL A 4 2.54 -6.09 -1.48
CA VAL A 4 1.93 -7.17 -0.67
C VAL A 4 1.06 -6.61 0.47
N ILE A 5 1.37 -5.40 0.96
CA ILE A 5 0.60 -4.70 2.00
C ILE A 5 -0.79 -4.32 1.52
N THR A 6 -0.98 -4.04 0.24
CA THR A 6 -2.30 -3.75 -0.34
C THR A 6 -3.24 -4.95 -0.20
N PHE A 7 -2.76 -6.18 -0.40
CA PHE A 7 -3.59 -7.37 -0.19
C PHE A 7 -3.94 -7.58 1.29
N TRP A 8 -3.02 -7.28 2.20
CA TRP A 8 -3.30 -7.31 3.64
C TRP A 8 -4.38 -6.28 4.01
N GLU A 9 -4.27 -5.05 3.51
CA GLU A 9 -5.26 -4.01 3.75
C GLU A 9 -6.65 -4.40 3.23
N ILE A 10 -6.71 -4.96 2.02
CA ILE A 10 -7.96 -5.46 1.43
C ILE A 10 -8.55 -6.58 2.28
N SER A 11 -7.75 -7.57 2.66
CA SER A 11 -8.19 -8.70 3.51
C SER A 11 -8.74 -8.22 4.86
N LEU A 12 -8.08 -7.24 5.49
CA LEU A 12 -8.52 -6.66 6.75
C LEU A 12 -9.81 -5.87 6.59
N LYS A 13 -9.92 -5.01 5.57
CA LYS A 13 -11.14 -4.24 5.30
C LYS A 13 -12.32 -5.15 4.98
N TYR A 14 -12.08 -6.24 4.25
CA TYR A 14 -13.08 -7.27 3.97
C TYR A 14 -13.55 -7.97 5.24
N ALA A 15 -12.62 -8.45 6.09
CA ALA A 15 -12.96 -9.08 7.36
C ALA A 15 -13.71 -8.16 8.34
N LEU A 16 -13.45 -6.84 8.27
CA LEU A 16 -14.15 -5.82 9.05
C LEU A 16 -15.50 -5.38 8.44
N GLY A 17 -15.90 -5.93 7.29
CA GLY A 17 -17.13 -5.53 6.58
C GLY A 17 -17.09 -4.10 6.01
N LYS A 18 -15.89 -3.49 5.91
CA LYS A 18 -15.68 -2.15 5.35
C LYS A 18 -15.47 -2.15 3.85
N LEU A 19 -15.22 -3.33 3.27
CA LEU A 19 -15.02 -3.53 1.85
C LEU A 19 -15.81 -4.78 1.43
N GLU A 20 -16.74 -4.62 0.51
CA GLU A 20 -17.44 -5.72 -0.12
C GLU A 20 -16.77 -6.05 -1.45
N ILE A 21 -16.54 -7.34 -1.70
CA ILE A 21 -16.00 -7.84 -2.95
C ILE A 21 -16.99 -8.86 -3.48
N ILE A 22 -17.53 -8.61 -4.67
CA ILE A 22 -18.57 -9.44 -5.28
C ILE A 22 -17.92 -10.44 -6.23
N GLY A 23 -18.22 -11.72 -6.03
CA GLY A 23 -17.83 -12.79 -6.95
C GLY A 23 -16.38 -13.30 -6.82
N LEU A 24 -15.63 -12.82 -5.83
CA LEU A 24 -14.30 -13.33 -5.47
C LEU A 24 -13.99 -13.02 -4.00
N ASN A 25 -13.04 -13.76 -3.42
CA ASN A 25 -12.53 -13.54 -2.08
C ASN A 25 -11.16 -12.82 -2.12
N PRO A 26 -10.72 -12.18 -1.02
CA PRO A 26 -9.41 -11.53 -0.96
C PRO A 26 -8.23 -12.44 -1.35
N GLU A 27 -8.28 -13.74 -1.04
CA GLU A 27 -7.25 -14.73 -1.40
C GLU A 27 -7.13 -14.97 -2.92
N ASP A 28 -8.12 -14.60 -3.73
CA ASP A 28 -8.08 -14.71 -5.18
C ASP A 28 -7.28 -13.57 -5.83
N LEU A 29 -7.12 -12.44 -5.13
CA LEU A 29 -6.52 -11.22 -5.67
C LEU A 29 -5.04 -11.38 -6.04
N PRO A 30 -4.18 -12.03 -5.24
CA PRO A 30 -2.80 -12.29 -5.65
C PRO A 30 -2.73 -13.12 -6.94
N VAL A 31 -3.62 -14.10 -7.12
CA VAL A 31 -3.67 -14.93 -8.33
C VAL A 31 -4.11 -14.09 -9.53
N ALA A 32 -5.12 -13.24 -9.34
CA ALA A 32 -5.58 -12.31 -10.38
C ALA A 32 -4.46 -11.33 -10.81
N ALA A 33 -3.71 -10.78 -9.85
CA ALA A 33 -2.59 -9.89 -10.13
C ALA A 33 -1.50 -10.57 -10.97
N HIS A 34 -1.13 -11.81 -10.65
CA HIS A 34 -0.19 -12.58 -11.47
C HIS A 34 -0.72 -12.82 -12.88
N LYS A 35 -2.00 -13.21 -13.01
CA LYS A 35 -2.63 -13.47 -14.33
C LYS A 35 -2.69 -12.23 -15.22
N THR A 36 -2.79 -11.03 -14.65
CA THR A 36 -2.82 -9.76 -15.38
C THR A 36 -1.44 -9.15 -15.61
N GLY A 37 -0.36 -9.83 -15.19
CA GLY A 37 1.00 -9.34 -15.36
C GLY A 37 1.38 -8.20 -14.39
N ILE A 38 0.66 -8.07 -13.28
CA ILE A 38 0.99 -7.11 -12.23
C ILE A 38 2.01 -7.74 -11.29
N ASP A 39 3.22 -7.17 -11.27
CA ASP A 39 4.25 -7.60 -10.32
C ASP A 39 3.83 -7.30 -8.87
N ILE A 40 3.99 -8.30 -7.99
CA ILE A 40 3.78 -8.14 -6.55
C ILE A 40 5.12 -7.83 -5.89
N ILE A 41 5.21 -6.70 -5.20
CA ILE A 41 6.41 -6.32 -4.45
C ILE A 41 6.27 -6.69 -2.97
N GLN A 42 7.22 -7.49 -2.48
CA GLN A 42 7.33 -7.86 -1.06
C GLN A 42 7.90 -6.69 -0.23
N VAL A 43 7.60 -6.63 1.06
CA VAL A 43 8.26 -5.69 1.97
C VAL A 43 9.61 -6.27 2.39
N GLU A 44 10.68 -5.53 2.13
CA GLU A 44 12.02 -5.94 2.55
C GLU A 44 12.22 -5.67 4.04
N PRO A 45 13.01 -6.50 4.76
CA PRO A 45 13.30 -6.27 6.18
C PRO A 45 13.86 -4.88 6.47
N GLY A 46 14.67 -4.32 5.56
CA GLY A 46 15.22 -2.97 5.69
C GLY A 46 14.14 -1.88 5.62
N GLU A 47 13.11 -2.07 4.81
CA GLU A 47 11.96 -1.15 4.71
C GLU A 47 11.14 -1.19 5.99
N ALA A 48 10.82 -2.40 6.46
CA ALA A 48 10.09 -2.61 7.70
C ALA A 48 10.82 -2.02 8.92
N ALA A 49 12.12 -2.29 9.07
CA ALA A 49 12.91 -1.82 10.20
C ALA A 49 13.09 -0.29 10.20
N SER A 50 13.19 0.33 9.02
CA SER A 50 13.38 1.78 8.88
C SER A 50 12.07 2.58 8.91
N PHE A 51 10.91 1.94 8.96
CA PHE A 51 9.58 2.57 8.96
C PHE A 51 9.41 3.69 10.01
N HIS A 52 10.06 3.54 11.17
CA HIS A 52 10.01 4.55 12.25
C HIS A 52 10.54 5.94 11.83
N ARG A 53 11.29 6.02 10.73
CA ARG A 53 11.83 7.28 10.19
C ARG A 53 10.78 8.09 9.41
N LEU A 54 9.68 7.47 8.99
CA LEU A 54 8.59 8.18 8.32
C LEU A 54 7.88 9.08 9.34
N PRO A 55 7.77 10.40 9.09
CA PRO A 55 7.01 11.31 9.95
C PRO A 55 5.55 10.88 10.12
N ARG A 56 4.92 11.29 11.23
CA ARG A 56 3.50 11.03 11.50
C ARG A 56 2.68 12.27 11.15
N LEU A 57 2.23 12.37 9.91
CA LEU A 57 1.45 13.49 9.38
C LEU A 57 -0.06 13.18 9.41
N GLY A 58 -0.62 12.81 10.56
CA GLY A 58 -2.08 12.64 10.71
C GLY A 58 -2.72 11.40 10.05
N HIS A 59 -1.99 10.64 9.23
CA HIS A 59 -2.40 9.31 8.79
C HIS A 59 -2.34 8.32 9.94
N LYS A 60 -3.49 7.69 10.25
CA LYS A 60 -3.62 6.77 11.38
C LYS A 60 -3.39 5.31 10.99
N ASP A 61 -3.64 4.96 9.73
CA ASP A 61 -3.51 3.58 9.28
C ASP A 61 -2.04 3.20 9.13
N PRO A 62 -1.53 2.19 9.88
CA PRO A 62 -0.16 1.74 9.76
C PRO A 62 0.15 1.13 8.38
N PHE A 63 -0.84 0.57 7.67
CA PHE A 63 -0.65 -0.08 6.38
C PHE A 63 -0.46 0.94 5.26
N ASP A 64 -1.28 1.99 5.23
CA ASP A 64 -1.12 3.12 4.30
C ASP A 64 0.28 3.74 4.43
N ARG A 65 0.71 3.96 5.67
CA ARG A 65 2.03 4.52 5.95
C ARG A 65 3.15 3.58 5.51
N LEU A 66 2.97 2.27 5.61
CA LEU A 66 3.97 1.31 5.16
C LEU A 66 4.06 1.28 3.62
N ILE A 67 2.94 1.40 2.90
CA ILE A 67 2.91 1.55 1.44
C ILE A 67 3.64 2.84 1.02
N ILE A 68 3.35 3.96 1.70
CA ILE A 68 4.04 5.24 1.48
C ILE A 68 5.55 5.08 1.72
N TRP A 69 5.93 4.44 2.82
CA TRP A 69 7.34 4.24 3.14
C TRP A 69 8.05 3.39 2.09
N GLN A 70 7.43 2.29 1.66
CA GLN A 70 7.95 1.43 0.60
C GLN A 70 8.11 2.22 -0.71
N ALA A 71 7.13 3.04 -1.09
CA ALA A 71 7.21 3.88 -2.28
C ALA A 71 8.38 4.87 -2.21
N ILE A 72 8.58 5.54 -1.07
CA ILE A 72 9.70 6.46 -0.83
C ILE A 72 11.04 5.71 -0.93
N GLN A 73 11.19 4.59 -0.22
CA GLN A 73 12.46 3.83 -0.20
C GLN A 73 12.84 3.30 -1.58
N ARG A 74 11.86 2.87 -2.38
CA ARG A 74 12.08 2.35 -3.73
C ARG A 74 12.02 3.41 -4.84
N LYS A 75 11.83 4.68 -4.49
CA LYS A 75 11.64 5.79 -5.45
C LYS A 75 10.53 5.51 -6.47
N LEU A 76 9.45 4.90 -6.01
CA LEU A 76 8.27 4.61 -6.83
C LEU A 76 7.28 5.77 -6.75
N THR A 77 6.53 5.95 -7.82
CA THR A 77 5.35 6.81 -7.82
C THR A 77 4.15 6.02 -7.35
N LEU A 78 3.54 6.46 -6.25
CA LEU A 78 2.34 5.86 -5.69
C LEU A 78 1.11 6.33 -6.45
N LEU A 79 0.31 5.41 -6.98
CA LEU A 79 -1.01 5.72 -7.52
C LEU A 79 -2.04 5.60 -6.39
N SER A 80 -2.72 6.69 -6.03
CA SER A 80 -3.73 6.67 -4.97
C SER A 80 -4.81 7.71 -5.19
N ALA A 81 -6.06 7.31 -4.92
CA ALA A 81 -7.19 8.21 -4.87
C ALA A 81 -7.22 9.07 -3.59
N ASP A 82 -6.43 8.74 -2.56
CA ASP A 82 -6.37 9.51 -1.32
C ASP A 82 -5.45 10.73 -1.46
N HIS A 83 -6.07 11.91 -1.61
CA HIS A 83 -5.36 13.18 -1.69
C HIS A 83 -4.53 13.51 -0.45
N ARG A 84 -4.82 12.91 0.71
CA ARG A 84 -4.06 13.14 1.94
C ARG A 84 -2.64 12.58 1.86
N PHE A 85 -2.33 11.72 0.90
CA PHE A 85 -0.96 11.24 0.68
C PHE A 85 -0.03 12.36 0.18
N GLN A 86 -0.58 13.45 -0.36
CA GLN A 86 0.21 14.60 -0.80
C GLN A 86 1.00 15.25 0.34
N GLU A 87 0.57 15.10 1.59
CA GLU A 87 1.29 15.59 2.78
C GLU A 87 2.70 14.99 2.88
N TYR A 88 2.95 13.81 2.28
CA TYR A 88 4.27 13.17 2.26
C TYR A 88 5.16 13.58 1.09
N LYS A 89 4.71 14.48 0.19
CA LYS A 89 5.55 14.96 -0.94
C LYS A 89 6.85 15.60 -0.46
N GLU A 90 6.79 16.41 0.59
CA GLU A 90 7.96 17.04 1.21
C GLU A 90 8.94 16.03 1.84
N HIS A 91 8.48 14.79 2.06
CA HIS A 91 9.28 13.68 2.57
C HIS A 91 9.73 12.69 1.49
N GLY A 92 9.63 13.09 0.22
CA GLY A 92 10.13 12.33 -0.93
C GLY A 92 9.10 11.39 -1.57
N LEU A 93 7.83 11.47 -1.21
CA LEU A 93 6.78 10.70 -1.90
C LEU A 93 6.45 11.33 -3.26
N SER A 94 6.54 10.55 -4.32
CA SER A 94 5.90 10.87 -5.60
C SER A 94 4.53 10.21 -5.64
N VAL A 95 3.48 10.97 -5.95
CA VAL A 95 2.08 10.47 -5.98
C VAL A 95 1.34 10.98 -7.22
N LEU A 96 0.60 10.06 -7.86
CA LEU A 96 -0.33 10.31 -8.96
C LEU A 96 -1.74 9.90 -8.53
N TRP A 97 -2.75 10.53 -9.14
CA TRP A 97 -4.16 10.24 -8.95
C TRP A 97 -4.71 9.60 -10.21
#